data_AF-A0A9X4MWQ6-F1
#
_entry.id   AF-A0A9X4MWQ6-F1
#
_cell.length_a   1.000
_cell.length_b   1.000
_cell.length_c   1.000
_cell.angle_alpha   90.00
_cell.angle_beta   90.00
_cell.angle_gamma   90.00
#
_symmetry.space_group_name_H-M   'P 1'
#
loop_
_entity.id
_entity.type
_entity.pdbx_description
1 polymer ?
#
loop_
_entity_poly.entity_id
_entity_poly.type
_entity_poly.pdbx_seq_one_letter_code
_entity_poly.pdbx_strand_id
1 'polypeptide(L)'
;MEQYFKQFEERLQVAEEKLDILSEWHVAKGHKGATEIAEECRTAVTSLWMEFYRLSEAYKEAEAGHEEFYQANVNNLLGELKEYDNECMASFKEAPEWLLFNFLDKAIKENNLSNGIKHDRTSTWHYLRSLVIKDLRERGLI
;
A
#
# COMPACT_ATOMS: atom_id res chain seq x y z
N MET A 1 7.60 0.81 0.34
CA MET A 1 8.09 1.48 -0.88
C MET A 1 8.48 2.93 -0.65
N GLU A 2 7.72 3.71 0.11
CA GLU A 2 8.07 5.12 0.43
C GLU A 2 9.50 5.31 0.92
N GLN A 3 9.97 4.47 1.86
CA GLN A 3 11.33 4.57 2.39
C GLN A 3 12.40 4.29 1.32
N TYR A 4 12.12 3.39 0.37
CA TYR A 4 13.00 3.12 -0.76
C TYR A 4 13.05 4.33 -1.70
N PHE A 5 11.89 4.91 -2.00
CA PHE A 5 11.81 6.09 -2.86
C PHE A 5 12.58 7.27 -2.25
N LYS A 6 12.42 7.52 -0.95
CA LYS A 6 13.16 8.56 -0.23
C LYS A 6 14.68 8.35 -0.27
N GLN A 7 15.14 7.12 -0.03
CA GLN A 7 16.58 6.82 -0.09
C GLN A 7 17.15 6.97 -1.51
N PHE A 8 16.35 6.65 -2.52
CA PHE A 8 16.76 6.81 -3.92
C PHE A 8 16.84 8.29 -4.30
N GLU A 9 15.85 9.10 -3.93
CA GLU A 9 15.83 10.56 -4.07
C GLU A 9 17.08 11.21 -3.46
N GLU A 10 17.37 10.91 -2.19
CA GLU A 10 18.55 11.43 -1.48
C GLU A 10 19.86 11.09 -2.21
N ARG A 11 19.98 9.85 -2.73
CA ARG A 11 21.18 9.42 -3.46
C ARG A 11 21.32 10.10 -4.81
N LEU A 12 20.20 10.32 -5.52
CA LEU A 12 20.20 10.96 -6.82
C LEU A 12 20.57 12.43 -6.70
N GLN A 13 20.00 13.14 -5.72
CA GLN A 13 20.34 14.54 -5.43
C GLN A 13 21.83 14.71 -5.14
N VAL A 14 22.41 13.84 -4.32
CA VAL A 14 23.86 13.86 -4.03
C VAL A 14 24.71 13.63 -5.28
N ALA A 15 24.22 12.84 -6.25
CA ALA A 15 24.91 12.62 -7.51
C ALA A 15 24.87 13.87 -8.42
N GLU A 16 23.73 14.57 -8.48
CA GLU A 16 23.58 15.85 -9.20
C GLU A 16 24.52 16.91 -8.61
N GLU A 17 24.50 17.11 -7.29
CA GLU A 17 25.35 18.09 -6.61
C GLU A 17 26.84 17.86 -6.89
N LYS A 18 27.28 16.60 -6.93
CA LYS A 18 28.67 16.24 -7.26
C LYS A 18 29.00 16.48 -8.73
N LEU A 19 28.06 16.23 -9.63
CA LEU A 19 28.23 16.49 -11.06
C LEU A 19 28.36 17.99 -11.35
N ASP A 20 27.58 18.83 -10.66
CA ASP A 20 27.68 20.28 -10.78
C ASP A 20 29.06 20.79 -10.34
N ILE A 21 29.54 20.36 -9.17
CA ILE A 21 30.88 20.71 -8.68
C ILE A 21 31.98 20.29 -9.67
N LEU A 22 31.88 19.07 -10.22
CA LEU A 22 32.83 18.55 -11.21
C LEU A 22 32.79 19.36 -12.51
N SER A 23 31.60 19.70 -12.99
CA SER A 23 31.40 20.51 -14.19
C SER A 23 32.04 21.88 -14.03
N GLU A 24 31.75 22.58 -12.94
CA GLU A 24 32.34 23.89 -12.61
C GLU A 24 33.87 23.82 -12.53
N TRP A 25 34.41 22.77 -11.90
CA TRP A 25 35.85 22.57 -11.81
C TRP A 25 36.50 22.36 -13.18
N HIS A 26 35.88 21.57 -14.05
CA HIS A 26 36.38 21.33 -15.40
C HIS A 26 36.31 22.57 -16.30
N VAL A 27 35.26 23.39 -16.16
CA VAL A 27 35.14 24.69 -16.84
C VAL A 27 36.27 25.61 -16.40
N ALA A 28 36.52 25.74 -15.09
CA ALA A 28 37.58 26.58 -14.55
C ALA A 28 38.99 26.15 -15.01
N LYS A 29 39.18 24.85 -15.31
CA LYS A 29 40.43 24.30 -15.84
C LYS A 29 40.53 24.34 -17.37
N GLY A 30 39.50 24.76 -18.09
CA GLY A 30 39.46 24.78 -19.55
C GLY A 30 39.38 23.40 -20.20
N HIS A 31 38.97 22.38 -19.47
CA HIS A 31 38.87 21.00 -19.96
C HIS A 31 37.54 20.78 -20.72
N LYS A 32 37.46 21.25 -21.97
CA LYS A 32 36.22 21.20 -22.76
C LYS A 32 35.56 19.82 -22.84
N GLY A 33 36.33 18.75 -23.07
CA GLY A 33 35.78 17.39 -23.17
C GLY A 33 35.22 16.86 -21.84
N ALA A 34 35.77 17.28 -20.70
CA ALA A 34 35.27 16.85 -19.40
C ALA A 34 33.99 17.61 -19.00
N THR A 35 33.84 18.86 -19.43
CA THR A 35 32.59 19.63 -19.30
C THR A 35 31.45 19.00 -20.12
N GLU A 36 31.74 18.53 -21.33
CA GLU A 36 30.75 17.87 -22.21
C GLU A 36 30.24 16.56 -21.57
N ILE A 37 31.13 15.73 -21.05
CA ILE A 37 30.77 14.50 -20.31
C ILE A 37 29.94 14.82 -19.06
N ALA A 38 30.27 15.88 -18.32
CA ALA A 38 29.50 16.28 -17.14
C ALA A 38 28.08 16.72 -17.51
N GLU A 39 27.89 17.39 -18.64
CA GLU A 39 26.58 17.80 -19.14
C GLU A 39 25.74 16.62 -19.65
N GLU A 40 26.36 15.67 -20.34
CA GLU A 40 25.70 14.42 -20.72
C GLU A 40 25.23 13.63 -19.49
N CYS A 41 26.08 13.53 -18.47
CA CYS A 41 25.71 12.92 -17.19
C CYS A 41 24.55 13.66 -16.52
N ARG A 42 24.56 15.00 -16.50
CA ARG A 42 23.46 15.80 -15.92
C ARG A 42 22.15 15.50 -16.64
N THR A 43 22.16 15.50 -17.96
CA THR A 43 20.99 15.18 -18.79
C THR A 43 20.45 13.77 -18.50
N ALA A 44 21.34 12.79 -18.37
CA ALA A 44 20.97 11.42 -18.04
C ALA A 44 20.33 11.33 -16.64
N VAL A 45 20.90 12.00 -15.64
CA VAL A 45 20.35 12.01 -14.27
C VAL A 45 18.98 12.68 -14.23
N THR A 46 18.79 13.82 -14.89
CA THR A 46 17.49 14.48 -15.00
C THR A 46 16.45 13.58 -15.68
N SER A 47 16.84 12.82 -16.72
CA SER A 47 15.95 11.84 -17.37
C SER A 47 15.53 10.72 -16.42
N LEU A 48 16.48 10.15 -15.67
CA LEU A 48 16.21 9.16 -14.64
C LEU A 48 15.25 9.72 -13.58
N TRP A 49 15.33 11.01 -13.29
CA TRP A 49 14.47 11.65 -12.30
C TRP A 49 13.02 11.72 -12.75
N MET A 50 12.80 12.06 -14.02
CA MET A 50 11.46 12.05 -14.63
C MET A 50 10.87 10.63 -14.70
N GLU A 51 11.66 9.63 -15.05
CA GLU A 51 11.22 8.23 -15.12
C GLU A 51 10.86 7.68 -13.74
N PHE A 52 11.70 7.95 -12.75
CA PHE A 52 11.46 7.55 -11.38
C PHE A 52 10.18 8.19 -10.82
N TYR A 53 9.97 9.48 -11.04
CA TYR A 53 8.75 10.16 -10.61
C TYR A 53 7.50 9.51 -11.20
N ARG A 54 7.50 9.24 -12.51
CA ARG A 54 6.40 8.52 -13.17
C ARG A 54 6.15 7.13 -12.58
N LEU A 55 7.22 6.39 -12.28
CA LEU A 55 7.11 5.08 -11.64
C LEU A 55 6.49 5.19 -10.24
N SER A 56 6.88 6.21 -9.47
CA SER A 56 6.34 6.44 -8.13
C SER A 56 4.86 6.79 -8.13
N GLU A 57 4.40 7.60 -9.09
CA GLU A 57 2.98 7.96 -9.24
C GLU A 57 2.15 6.75 -9.69
N ALA A 58 2.63 6.01 -10.70
CA ALA A 58 1.96 4.78 -11.15
C ALA A 58 1.84 3.75 -10.03
N TYR A 59 2.85 3.67 -9.15
CA TYR A 59 2.80 2.80 -7.98
C TYR A 59 1.77 3.26 -6.95
N LYS A 60 1.68 4.57 -6.64
CA LYS A 60 0.67 5.12 -5.73
C LYS A 60 -0.75 4.86 -6.24
N GLU A 61 -0.98 5.04 -7.55
CA GLU A 61 -2.27 4.75 -8.18
C GLU A 61 -2.62 3.26 -8.07
N ALA A 62 -1.67 2.37 -8.31
CA ALA A 62 -1.87 0.93 -8.15
C ALA A 62 -2.19 0.55 -6.68
N GLU A 63 -1.48 1.13 -5.72
CA GLU A 63 -1.70 0.88 -4.29
C GLU A 63 -3.08 1.40 -3.82
N ALA A 64 -3.50 2.58 -4.30
CA ALA A 64 -4.84 3.11 -4.05
C ALA A 64 -5.94 2.21 -4.65
N GLY A 65 -5.76 1.75 -5.88
CA GLY A 65 -6.67 0.80 -6.53
C GLY A 65 -6.77 -0.52 -5.78
N HIS A 66 -5.67 -0.99 -5.19
CA HIS A 66 -5.67 -2.18 -4.34
C HIS A 66 -6.46 -1.96 -3.05
N GLU A 67 -6.30 -0.83 -2.35
CA GLU A 67 -7.07 -0.55 -1.11
C GLU A 67 -8.58 -0.35 -1.41
N GLU A 68 -8.94 0.27 -2.53
CA GLU A 68 -10.34 0.42 -2.95
C GLU A 68 -10.98 -0.93 -3.31
N PHE A 69 -10.29 -1.75 -4.12
CA PHE A 69 -10.71 -3.10 -4.45
C PHE A 69 -10.87 -3.97 -3.20
N TYR A 70 -9.91 -3.82 -2.29
CA TYR A 70 -9.87 -4.47 -1.00
C TYR A 70 -11.09 -4.10 -0.13
N GLN A 71 -11.36 -2.80 0.02
CA GLN A 71 -12.47 -2.28 0.80
C GLN A 71 -13.82 -2.71 0.20
N ALA A 72 -13.95 -2.72 -1.13
CA ALA A 72 -15.15 -3.19 -1.82
C ALA A 72 -15.44 -4.67 -1.50
N ASN A 73 -14.43 -5.53 -1.51
CA ASN A 73 -14.59 -6.94 -1.16
C ASN A 73 -15.03 -7.16 0.30
N VAL A 74 -14.44 -6.40 1.24
CA VAL A 74 -14.85 -6.47 2.66
C VAL A 74 -16.30 -6.00 2.83
N ASN A 75 -16.69 -4.90 2.18
CA ASN A 75 -18.04 -4.39 2.23
C ASN A 75 -19.05 -5.40 1.65
N ASN A 76 -18.71 -6.05 0.54
CA ASN A 76 -19.56 -7.08 -0.06
C ASN A 76 -19.78 -8.25 0.90
N LEU A 77 -18.70 -8.82 1.46
CA LEU A 77 -18.80 -9.93 2.40
C LEU A 77 -19.61 -9.56 3.65
N LEU A 78 -19.40 -8.38 4.23
CA LEU A 78 -20.20 -7.90 5.36
C LEU A 78 -21.67 -7.68 5.01
N GLY A 79 -21.95 -7.24 3.77
CA GLY A 79 -23.29 -7.11 3.22
C GLY A 79 -24.00 -8.46 3.14
N GLU A 80 -23.39 -9.44 2.47
CA GLU A 80 -23.93 -10.81 2.33
C GLU A 80 -24.16 -11.48 3.69
N LEU A 81 -23.23 -11.33 4.63
CA LEU A 81 -23.38 -11.85 6.00
C LEU A 81 -24.58 -11.24 6.72
N LYS A 82 -24.78 -9.92 6.58
CA LYS A 82 -25.92 -9.22 7.18
C LYS A 82 -27.24 -9.61 6.54
N GLU A 83 -27.27 -9.79 5.22
CA GLU A 83 -28.45 -10.28 4.50
C GLU A 83 -28.85 -11.67 4.99
N TYR A 84 -27.88 -12.59 5.08
CA TYR A 84 -28.12 -13.94 5.61
C TYR A 84 -28.67 -13.93 7.05
N ASP A 85 -28.07 -13.12 7.95
CA ASP A 85 -28.55 -12.99 9.32
C ASP A 85 -29.97 -12.37 9.37
N ASN A 86 -30.29 -11.41 8.50
CA ASN A 86 -31.63 -10.82 8.39
C ASN A 86 -32.66 -11.85 7.89
N GLU A 87 -32.33 -12.65 6.87
CA GLU A 87 -33.17 -13.72 6.36
C GLU A 87 -33.46 -14.77 7.45
N CYS A 88 -32.42 -15.15 8.20
CA CYS A 88 -32.57 -16.05 9.34
C CYS A 88 -33.50 -15.44 10.40
N MET A 89 -33.26 -14.19 10.81
CA MET A 89 -34.07 -13.51 11.82
C MET A 89 -35.53 -13.29 11.41
N ALA A 90 -35.83 -13.10 10.11
CA ALA A 90 -37.19 -12.94 9.63
C ALA A 90 -38.11 -14.14 9.97
N SER A 91 -37.51 -15.31 10.26
CA SER A 91 -38.21 -16.54 10.63
C SER A 91 -38.37 -16.74 12.14
N PHE A 92 -37.77 -15.89 12.99
CA PHE A 92 -37.78 -16.06 14.45
C PHE A 92 -38.30 -14.82 15.19
N LYS A 93 -39.00 -15.02 16.32
CA LYS A 93 -39.50 -13.94 17.17
C LYS A 93 -38.41 -13.23 17.98
N GLU A 94 -37.26 -13.88 18.17
CA GLU A 94 -36.11 -13.39 18.91
C GLU A 94 -34.83 -13.78 18.16
N ALA A 95 -33.82 -12.90 18.19
CA ALA A 95 -32.58 -13.09 17.46
C ALA A 95 -31.83 -14.33 17.98
N PRO A 96 -31.59 -15.37 17.16
CA PRO A 96 -30.93 -16.57 17.64
C PRO A 96 -29.45 -16.34 17.99
N GLU A 97 -28.93 -17.04 19.00
CA GLU A 97 -27.50 -16.95 19.40
C GLU A 97 -26.53 -17.54 18.35
N TRP A 98 -27.04 -18.30 17.38
CA TRP A 98 -26.26 -18.93 16.31
C TRP A 98 -26.16 -18.11 15.01
N LEU A 99 -26.64 -16.86 15.03
CA LEU A 99 -26.39 -15.93 13.92
C LEU A 99 -24.89 -15.81 13.65
N LEU A 100 -24.52 -15.71 12.38
CA LEU A 100 -23.14 -15.84 11.95
C LEU A 100 -22.26 -14.73 12.54
N PHE A 101 -22.81 -13.52 12.71
CA PHE A 101 -22.15 -12.45 13.43
C PHE A 101 -21.83 -12.81 14.91
N ASN A 102 -22.79 -13.40 15.62
CA ASN A 102 -22.63 -13.81 17.02
C ASN A 102 -21.64 -14.99 17.14
N PHE A 103 -21.70 -15.93 16.20
CA PHE A 103 -20.76 -17.05 16.12
C PHE A 103 -19.32 -16.58 15.85
N LEU A 104 -19.13 -15.64 14.91
CA LEU A 104 -17.82 -15.06 14.59
C LEU A 104 -17.27 -14.22 15.75
N ASP A 105 -18.10 -13.38 16.37
CA ASP A 105 -17.72 -12.59 17.55
C ASP A 105 -17.31 -13.50 18.72
N LYS A 106 -18.05 -14.59 18.94
CA LYS A 106 -17.73 -15.62 19.93
C LYS A 106 -16.43 -16.36 19.60
N ALA A 107 -16.25 -16.83 18.36
CA ALA A 107 -15.05 -17.54 17.94
C ALA A 107 -13.78 -16.67 18.05
N ILE A 108 -13.87 -15.38 17.75
CA ILE A 108 -12.76 -14.42 17.89
C ILE A 108 -12.38 -14.25 19.37
N LYS A 109 -13.38 -14.14 20.26
CA LYS A 109 -13.17 -14.02 21.72
C LYS A 109 -12.59 -15.30 22.32
N GLU A 110 -13.13 -16.46 21.95
CA GLU A 110 -12.75 -17.76 22.51
C GLU A 110 -11.34 -18.21 22.08
N ASN A 111 -10.93 -17.88 20.85
CA ASN A 111 -9.61 -18.26 20.32
C ASN A 111 -8.53 -17.20 20.56
N ASN A 112 -8.84 -16.16 21.35
CA ASN A 112 -7.94 -15.04 21.67
C ASN A 112 -7.33 -14.36 20.42
N LEU A 113 -8.04 -14.46 19.30
CA LEU A 113 -7.62 -13.93 17.99
C LEU A 113 -7.66 -12.39 17.96
N SER A 114 -8.23 -11.77 18.99
CA SER A 114 -8.19 -10.32 19.20
C SER A 114 -6.84 -9.80 19.66
N ASN A 115 -5.86 -10.67 19.96
CA ASN A 115 -4.49 -10.31 20.35
C ASN A 115 -4.43 -9.22 21.44
N GLY A 116 -5.34 -9.28 22.41
CA GLY A 116 -5.40 -8.35 23.54
C GLY A 116 -6.00 -6.97 23.24
N ILE A 117 -6.59 -6.76 22.05
CA ILE A 117 -7.16 -5.46 21.68
C ILE A 117 -8.61 -5.36 22.18
N LYS A 118 -8.81 -4.56 23.24
CA LYS A 118 -10.11 -4.16 23.80
C LYS A 118 -10.58 -2.85 23.17
N HIS A 119 -10.91 -2.81 21.88
CA HIS A 119 -11.48 -1.59 21.29
C HIS A 119 -12.44 -1.87 20.13
N ASP A 120 -13.40 -0.97 19.99
CA ASP A 120 -14.44 -0.78 18.96
C ASP A 120 -13.98 -0.85 17.49
N ARG A 121 -12.66 -0.87 17.23
CA ARG A 121 -12.04 -0.90 15.89
C ARG A 121 -11.39 -2.25 15.52
N THR A 122 -11.39 -3.23 16.43
CA THR A 122 -10.96 -4.62 16.20
C THR A 122 -12.15 -5.56 16.29
N SER A 123 -13.13 -5.32 15.44
CA SER A 123 -14.35 -6.12 15.29
C SER A 123 -14.15 -7.26 14.28
N THR A 124 -15.18 -8.10 14.09
CA THR A 124 -15.32 -9.06 12.98
C THR A 124 -14.82 -8.50 11.64
N TRP A 125 -14.92 -7.18 11.44
CA TRP A 125 -14.31 -6.44 10.34
C TRP A 125 -12.82 -6.74 10.16
N HIS A 126 -11.99 -6.64 11.21
CA HIS A 126 -10.53 -6.85 11.12
C HIS A 126 -10.16 -8.31 10.81
N TYR A 127 -10.98 -9.28 11.27
CA TYR A 127 -10.78 -10.69 10.98
C TYR A 127 -11.18 -11.06 9.54
N LEU A 128 -12.37 -10.64 9.11
CA LEU A 128 -12.76 -10.76 7.71
C LEU A 128 -11.78 -10.01 6.82
N ARG A 129 -11.25 -8.88 7.31
CA ARG A 129 -10.22 -8.11 6.62
C ARG A 129 -8.99 -8.98 6.35
N SER A 130 -8.47 -9.64 7.39
CA SER A 130 -7.27 -10.46 7.24
C SER A 130 -7.47 -11.69 6.33
N LEU A 131 -8.66 -12.29 6.32
CA LEU A 131 -9.00 -13.39 5.41
C LEU A 131 -9.03 -12.97 3.94
N VAL A 132 -9.62 -11.81 3.64
CA VAL A 132 -9.63 -11.24 2.28
C VAL A 132 -8.21 -10.91 1.82
N ILE A 133 -7.39 -10.25 2.66
CA ILE A 133 -5.99 -9.95 2.34
C ILE A 133 -5.23 -11.25 2.02
N LYS A 134 -5.45 -12.31 2.81
CA LYS A 134 -4.79 -13.60 2.63
C LYS A 134 -5.16 -14.24 1.28
N ASP A 135 -6.45 -14.31 0.95
CA ASP A 135 -6.91 -14.89 -0.33
C ASP A 135 -6.36 -14.12 -1.54
N LEU A 136 -6.36 -12.78 -1.48
CA LEU A 136 -5.82 -11.96 -2.57
C LEU A 136 -4.32 -12.15 -2.78
N ARG A 137 -3.53 -12.30 -1.71
CA ARG A 137 -2.10 -12.63 -1.79
C ARG A 137 -1.85 -14.02 -2.37
N GLU A 138 -2.62 -15.02 -1.96
CA GLU A 138 -2.50 -16.38 -2.47
C GLU A 138 -2.80 -16.45 -3.98
N ARG A 139 -3.65 -15.56 -4.49
CA ARG A 139 -3.98 -15.41 -5.91
C ARG A 139 -3.06 -14.47 -6.68
N GLY A 140 -2.09 -13.82 -6.03
CA GLY A 140 -1.17 -12.86 -6.64
C GLY A 140 -1.84 -11.57 -7.13
N LEU A 141 -2.99 -11.21 -6.54
CA LEU A 141 -3.72 -9.99 -6.88
C LEU A 141 -3.24 -8.78 -6.08
N ILE A 142 -2.51 -9.01 -4.98
CA ILE A 142 -1.79 -8.01 -4.15
C ILE A 142 -0.50 -8.60 -3.59
#